data_AF-A0A0G4NC87-F1
#
_entry.id   AF-A0A0G4NC87-F1
#
_cell.length_a   1.000
_cell.length_b   1.000
_cell.length_c   1.000
_cell.angle_alpha   90.00
_cell.angle_beta   90.00
_cell.angle_gamma   90.00
#
_symmetry.space_group_name_H-M   'P 1'
#
loop_
_entity.id
_entity.type
_entity.pdbx_description
1 polymer ?
#
loop_
_entity_poly.entity_id
_entity_poly.type
_entity_poly.pdbx_seq_one_letter_code
_entity_poly.pdbx_strand_id
1 'polypeptide(L)'
;MADHGVNYGDSQSGLPVANATKNEVKKPKKKKVLLMGKKLVPTTPPHTMADHGANYGDSQSGLPVANATKNEVKKPKKKKVLLMGKSGSGKSSMRSIIFSNYIARDTRRLGATIDIDLSHVKFLGNLTLNLWDCGGQEAFMENYLSQQRVHVFSNVGVLIYVFDIESRDVDRDLATYVSILSALLQFSPQARIYVLIHKMDLVVPAHRESVYDERVRIVRQKTAEYAHSRGFSAASADDASPTDTSPLAGAAATPDITPFATSIWDHIGFSAVAADDASPTDTSPLASAAATPDITTFATSIWDQSLYKAWASIIHDLVPNLATIERNLANLGTAIEAEELLLFERTSFLAVSSWTSPEGLRNPTEDRLERMSNIMKHFKQSISRFTGTPRNAEQFVRMEHKAGLRFNLFILKFTTNTYLMVVLPPGEARFNAAMLNCQIAIEHFKFLDGPATLAAQGVAS
;
A
#
# COMPACT_ATOMS: atom_id res chain seq x y z
N MET A 1 14.48 -81.86 5.41
CA MET A 1 14.11 -81.83 6.84
C MET A 1 13.37 -80.53 7.05
N ALA A 2 12.06 -80.50 6.81
CA ALA A 2 11.00 -80.86 7.77
C ALA A 2 10.93 -79.83 8.92
N ASP A 3 10.04 -78.85 8.71
CA ASP A 3 8.92 -78.46 9.58
C ASP A 3 9.06 -78.62 11.11
N HIS A 4 8.73 -77.57 11.85
CA HIS A 4 7.92 -77.61 13.08
C HIS A 4 7.68 -76.19 13.61
N GLY A 5 6.44 -75.71 13.47
CA GLY A 5 5.88 -74.71 14.38
C GLY A 5 5.32 -75.38 15.65
N VAL A 6 5.28 -74.65 16.77
CA VAL A 6 4.27 -74.83 17.81
C VAL A 6 3.94 -73.47 18.45
N ASN A 7 2.64 -73.24 18.54
CA ASN A 7 1.92 -72.16 19.18
C ASN A 7 1.35 -72.66 20.52
N TYR A 8 1.34 -71.83 21.55
CA TYR A 8 0.46 -71.90 22.74
C TYR A 8 0.30 -70.43 23.18
N GLY A 9 -0.87 -69.84 23.38
CA GLY A 9 -2.16 -70.39 23.78
C GLY A 9 -2.66 -69.53 24.96
N ASP A 10 -3.82 -68.89 24.77
CA ASP A 10 -4.48 -67.89 25.61
C ASP A 10 -4.57 -68.18 27.13
N SER A 11 -4.64 -67.10 27.92
CA SER A 11 -5.42 -67.05 29.17
C SER A 11 -5.89 -65.62 29.45
N GLN A 12 -7.21 -65.47 29.42
CA GLN A 12 -7.99 -64.26 29.66
C GLN A 12 -7.97 -63.78 31.12
N SER A 13 -8.00 -62.47 31.31
CA SER A 13 -8.88 -61.75 32.25
C SER A 13 -8.84 -60.25 31.86
N GLY A 14 -9.90 -59.46 31.76
CA GLY A 14 -11.29 -59.63 32.16
C GLY A 14 -11.84 -58.27 32.61
N LEU A 15 -12.20 -57.41 31.64
CA LEU A 15 -13.22 -56.32 31.69
C LEU A 15 -13.02 -55.11 32.64
N PRO A 16 -13.76 -53.98 32.48
CA PRO A 16 -14.79 -53.67 31.47
C PRO A 16 -14.62 -52.35 30.70
N VAL A 17 -15.25 -52.34 29.52
CA VAL A 17 -15.70 -51.16 28.78
C VAL A 17 -16.94 -50.58 29.47
N ALA A 18 -16.95 -49.28 29.77
CA ALA A 18 -18.15 -48.56 30.17
C ALA A 18 -18.55 -47.55 29.09
N ASN A 19 -19.77 -47.74 28.57
CA ASN A 19 -20.41 -46.90 27.58
C ASN A 19 -21.07 -45.67 28.23
N ALA A 20 -20.93 -44.53 27.54
CA ALA A 20 -21.84 -43.39 27.44
C ALA A 20 -22.70 -42.96 28.65
N THR A 21 -22.39 -41.78 29.18
CA THR A 21 -23.43 -40.80 29.56
C THR A 21 -23.07 -39.43 28.98
N LYS A 22 -23.97 -38.91 28.13
CA LYS A 22 -23.97 -37.53 27.64
C LYS A 22 -24.15 -36.60 28.83
N ASN A 23 -23.16 -35.76 29.12
CA ASN A 23 -23.35 -34.56 29.92
C ASN A 23 -23.18 -33.32 29.03
N GLU A 24 -24.33 -32.76 28.63
CA GLU A 24 -24.45 -31.43 28.06
C GLU A 24 -23.93 -30.39 29.06
N VAL A 25 -22.77 -29.81 28.77
CA VAL A 25 -22.36 -28.55 29.41
C VAL A 25 -23.15 -27.42 28.77
N LYS A 26 -24.27 -27.04 29.40
CA LYS A 26 -25.04 -25.83 29.08
C LYS A 26 -24.15 -24.60 29.20
N LYS A 27 -23.78 -24.01 28.06
CA LYS A 27 -23.22 -22.65 28.01
C LYS A 27 -24.25 -21.66 28.60
N PRO A 28 -23.83 -20.70 29.45
CA PRO A 28 -24.76 -19.73 30.02
C PRO A 28 -25.31 -18.81 28.92
N LYS A 29 -26.65 -18.75 28.83
CA LYS A 29 -27.40 -17.82 27.99
C LYS A 29 -27.04 -16.39 28.40
N LYS A 30 -26.39 -15.61 27.53
CA LYS A 30 -26.27 -14.15 27.71
C LYS A 30 -27.68 -13.55 27.59
N LYS A 31 -28.29 -13.22 28.74
CA LYS A 31 -29.47 -12.36 28.80
C LYS A 31 -29.09 -11.00 28.23
N LYS A 32 -29.79 -10.59 27.17
CA LYS A 32 -29.77 -9.24 26.62
C LYS A 32 -30.52 -8.35 27.62
N VAL A 33 -29.79 -7.68 28.52
CA VAL A 33 -30.38 -6.63 29.36
C VAL A 33 -30.56 -5.41 28.46
N LEU A 34 -31.82 -5.10 28.18
CA LEU A 34 -32.26 -3.89 27.51
C LEU A 34 -32.10 -2.73 28.50
N LEU A 35 -30.97 -2.01 28.45
CA LEU A 35 -30.82 -0.75 29.15
C LEU A 35 -31.41 0.36 28.27
N MET A 36 -32.61 0.82 28.61
CA MET A 36 -33.16 2.08 28.11
C MET A 36 -32.29 3.23 28.61
N GLY A 37 -31.46 3.78 27.72
CA GLY A 37 -30.78 5.06 27.95
C GLY A 37 -31.78 6.21 27.85
N LYS A 38 -32.29 6.68 29.01
CA LYS A 38 -32.93 8.00 29.12
C LYS A 38 -31.87 9.08 28.84
N LYS A 39 -32.20 10.01 27.95
CA LYS A 39 -31.46 11.27 27.74
C LYS A 39 -31.34 12.02 29.07
N LEU A 40 -30.11 12.31 29.48
CA LEU A 40 -29.83 13.30 30.51
C LEU A 40 -29.49 14.62 29.82
N VAL A 41 -30.35 15.61 30.06
CA VAL A 41 -30.17 17.03 29.75
C VAL A 41 -29.35 17.62 30.92
N PRO A 42 -28.32 18.45 30.69
CA PRO A 42 -27.70 19.19 31.77
C PRO A 42 -28.54 20.42 32.10
N THR A 43 -29.15 20.42 33.28
CA THR A 43 -29.77 21.57 33.93
C THR A 43 -28.74 22.33 34.75
N THR A 44 -28.49 23.60 34.43
CA THR A 44 -27.78 24.56 35.28
C THR A 44 -28.65 25.00 36.47
N PRO A 45 -28.10 25.15 37.69
CA PRO A 45 -28.83 25.68 38.84
C PRO A 45 -28.79 27.22 38.92
N PRO A 46 -29.68 27.86 39.72
CA PRO A 46 -30.01 29.28 39.56
C PRO A 46 -29.49 30.23 40.66
N HIS A 47 -29.41 31.51 40.24
CA HIS A 47 -29.60 32.80 40.94
C HIS A 47 -28.75 33.25 42.15
N THR A 48 -28.18 34.45 42.02
CA THR A 48 -28.35 35.65 42.91
C THR A 48 -27.67 36.85 42.21
N MET A 49 -28.40 37.83 41.65
CA MET A 49 -28.91 39.11 42.21
C MET A 49 -27.83 40.19 42.47
N ALA A 50 -28.21 41.44 42.13
CA ALA A 50 -27.54 42.74 42.33
C ALA A 50 -26.53 43.16 41.22
N ASP A 51 -26.46 44.39 40.69
CA ASP A 51 -27.26 45.62 40.78
C ASP A 51 -26.62 46.67 39.83
N HIS A 52 -27.40 47.63 39.31
CA HIS A 52 -27.01 48.95 38.70
C HIS A 52 -26.04 48.95 37.49
N GLY A 53 -26.08 49.80 36.47
CA GLY A 53 -26.78 51.05 36.15
C GLY A 53 -25.96 51.81 35.07
N ALA A 54 -26.66 52.56 34.21
CA ALA A 54 -26.20 53.71 33.38
C ALA A 54 -25.20 53.54 32.21
N ASN A 55 -25.76 53.57 30.99
CA ASN A 55 -25.63 54.64 29.97
C ASN A 55 -24.30 55.41 29.81
N TYR A 56 -23.74 55.46 28.59
CA TYR A 56 -23.33 56.68 27.87
C TYR A 56 -22.96 56.33 26.42
N GLY A 57 -23.40 57.17 25.48
CA GLY A 57 -23.15 57.00 24.05
C GLY A 57 -21.92 57.74 23.52
N ASP A 58 -21.76 57.56 22.22
CA ASP A 58 -21.34 58.56 21.21
C ASP A 58 -19.99 58.37 20.50
N SER A 59 -20.05 58.77 19.22
CA SER A 59 -18.99 59.25 18.33
C SER A 59 -18.16 58.27 17.48
N GLN A 60 -18.33 58.47 16.17
CA GLN A 60 -17.56 57.94 15.04
C GLN A 60 -16.09 58.37 15.05
N SER A 61 -15.19 57.50 14.58
CA SER A 61 -14.12 57.88 13.64
C SER A 61 -13.59 56.65 12.91
N GLY A 62 -13.42 56.77 11.59
CA GLY A 62 -13.07 55.67 10.69
C GLY A 62 -11.57 55.44 10.54
N LEU A 63 -11.21 54.18 10.34
CA LEU A 63 -10.00 53.72 9.65
C LEU A 63 -10.35 52.44 8.87
N PRO A 64 -9.87 52.26 7.63
CA PRO A 64 -10.21 51.09 6.83
C PRO A 64 -9.43 49.88 7.34
N VAL A 65 -10.14 48.84 7.78
CA VAL A 65 -9.52 47.55 8.11
C VAL A 65 -9.13 46.88 6.80
N ALA A 66 -7.82 46.73 6.59
CA ALA A 66 -7.24 45.96 5.50
C ALA A 66 -7.88 44.57 5.45
N ASN A 67 -8.33 44.16 4.26
CA ASN A 67 -8.76 42.80 3.98
C ASN A 67 -7.60 41.83 4.24
N ALA A 68 -7.56 41.25 5.43
CA ALA A 68 -6.77 40.06 5.68
C ALA A 68 -7.36 38.93 4.84
N THR A 69 -6.74 38.68 3.69
CA THR A 69 -6.97 37.47 2.89
C THR A 69 -6.80 36.27 3.79
N LYS A 70 -7.92 35.63 4.17
CA LYS A 70 -7.91 34.29 4.76
C LYS A 70 -7.22 33.39 3.76
N ASN A 71 -5.95 33.08 4.01
CA ASN A 71 -5.28 31.94 3.41
C ASN A 71 -6.04 30.69 3.88
N GLU A 72 -7.07 30.29 3.12
CA GLU A 72 -7.66 28.97 3.26
C GLU A 72 -6.56 27.95 2.96
N VAL A 73 -5.99 27.38 4.01
CA VAL A 73 -5.16 26.19 3.94
C VAL A 73 -6.00 25.12 3.24
N LYS A 74 -5.75 24.89 1.94
CA LYS A 74 -6.41 23.84 1.16
C LYS A 74 -6.26 22.53 1.93
N LYS A 75 -7.35 22.03 2.51
CA LYS A 75 -7.37 20.72 3.17
C LYS A 75 -6.81 19.70 2.17
N PRO A 76 -5.83 18.86 2.56
CA PRO A 76 -5.27 17.87 1.64
C PRO A 76 -6.39 17.01 1.07
N LYS A 77 -6.49 16.98 -0.26
CA LYS A 77 -7.55 16.24 -0.96
C LYS A 77 -7.44 14.76 -0.59
N LYS A 78 -8.49 14.24 0.03
CA LYS A 78 -8.69 12.82 0.32
C LYS A 78 -8.54 12.02 -0.98
N LYS A 79 -7.52 11.15 -1.08
CA LYS A 79 -7.33 10.29 -2.26
C LYS A 79 -8.33 9.12 -2.18
N LYS A 80 -9.22 9.03 -3.17
CA LYS A 80 -10.17 7.92 -3.34
C LYS A 80 -9.50 6.82 -4.15
N VAL A 81 -9.51 5.60 -3.62
CA VAL A 81 -8.96 4.41 -4.25
C VAL A 81 -10.10 3.45 -4.51
N LEU A 82 -10.38 3.16 -5.79
CA LEU A 82 -11.37 2.17 -6.19
C LEU A 82 -10.71 0.80 -6.29
N LEU A 83 -11.30 -0.21 -5.67
CA LEU A 83 -10.92 -1.60 -5.80
C LEU A 83 -12.06 -2.36 -6.48
N MET A 84 -11.88 -2.71 -7.75
CA MET A 84 -12.91 -3.27 -8.62
C MET A 84 -12.45 -4.54 -9.32
N GLY A 85 -13.41 -5.30 -9.85
CA GLY A 85 -13.19 -6.60 -10.49
C GLY A 85 -14.32 -7.57 -10.16
N LYS A 86 -14.41 -8.66 -10.92
CA LYS A 86 -15.48 -9.67 -10.80
C LYS A 86 -15.60 -10.26 -9.39
N SER A 87 -16.80 -10.73 -9.03
CA SER A 87 -17.02 -11.48 -7.79
C SER A 87 -16.06 -12.67 -7.68
N GLY A 88 -15.53 -12.94 -6.49
CA GLY A 88 -14.59 -14.06 -6.27
C GLY A 88 -13.13 -13.80 -6.68
N SER A 89 -12.81 -12.67 -7.33
CA SER A 89 -11.43 -12.32 -7.74
C SER A 89 -10.44 -12.04 -6.61
N GLY A 90 -10.88 -11.94 -5.35
CA GLY A 90 -9.98 -11.79 -4.19
C GLY A 90 -9.79 -10.36 -3.65
N LYS A 91 -10.55 -9.38 -4.14
CA LYS A 91 -10.50 -7.96 -3.70
C LYS A 91 -10.52 -7.78 -2.17
N SER A 92 -11.56 -8.27 -1.51
CA SER A 92 -11.70 -8.14 -0.06
C SER A 92 -10.66 -8.95 0.71
N SER A 93 -10.17 -10.05 0.14
CA SER A 93 -9.06 -10.82 0.71
C SER A 93 -7.77 -9.99 0.74
N MET A 94 -7.43 -9.34 -0.37
CA MET A 94 -6.26 -8.46 -0.46
C MET A 94 -6.33 -7.31 0.54
N ARG A 95 -7.45 -6.56 0.56
CA ARG A 95 -7.70 -5.50 1.53
C ARG A 95 -7.51 -5.99 2.97
N SER A 96 -8.11 -7.12 3.32
CA SER A 96 -8.07 -7.66 4.68
C SER A 96 -6.67 -8.07 5.12
N ILE A 97 -5.87 -8.65 4.22
CA ILE A 97 -4.49 -9.07 4.52
C ILE A 97 -3.62 -7.84 4.80
N ILE A 98 -3.66 -6.85 3.91
CA ILE A 98 -2.81 -5.67 4.00
C ILE A 98 -3.23 -4.78 5.18
N PHE A 99 -4.51 -4.41 5.27
CA PHE A 99 -4.98 -3.37 6.17
C PHE A 99 -5.70 -3.88 7.42
N SER A 100 -6.11 -5.15 7.47
CA SER A 100 -6.85 -5.71 8.62
C SER A 100 -6.10 -6.86 9.32
N ASN A 101 -4.84 -7.10 8.96
CA ASN A 101 -4.00 -8.14 9.55
C ASN A 101 -4.65 -9.54 9.49
N TYR A 102 -5.39 -9.83 8.41
CA TYR A 102 -5.84 -11.19 8.13
C TYR A 102 -4.65 -12.03 7.67
N ILE A 103 -4.73 -13.33 7.97
CA ILE A 103 -3.86 -14.32 7.32
C ILE A 103 -4.57 -14.84 6.07
N ALA A 104 -3.81 -15.26 5.06
CA ALA A 104 -4.36 -15.77 3.80
C ALA A 104 -5.47 -16.83 4.02
N ARG A 105 -5.23 -17.77 4.95
CA ARG A 105 -6.21 -18.82 5.31
C ARG A 105 -7.53 -18.28 5.88
N ASP A 106 -7.48 -17.20 6.64
CA ASP A 106 -8.66 -16.62 7.30
C ASP A 106 -9.61 -15.96 6.28
N THR A 107 -9.09 -15.59 5.11
CA THR A 107 -9.88 -14.93 4.05
C THR A 107 -10.95 -15.84 3.45
N ARG A 108 -10.82 -17.16 3.59
CA ARG A 108 -11.85 -18.15 3.18
C ARG A 108 -13.19 -17.96 3.87
N ARG A 109 -13.22 -17.25 5.00
CA ARG A 109 -14.44 -16.97 5.78
C ARG A 109 -15.11 -15.66 5.38
N LEU A 110 -14.49 -14.89 4.48
CA LEU A 110 -15.09 -13.66 3.99
C LEU A 110 -16.27 -14.00 3.08
N GLY A 111 -17.42 -13.40 3.37
CA GLY A 111 -18.60 -13.48 2.51
C GLY A 111 -18.44 -12.60 1.27
N ALA A 112 -19.39 -12.70 0.35
CA ALA A 112 -19.48 -11.78 -0.78
C ALA A 112 -19.76 -10.36 -0.27
N THR A 113 -18.99 -9.39 -0.76
CA THR A 113 -19.22 -7.97 -0.47
C THR A 113 -20.54 -7.53 -1.11
N ILE A 114 -21.38 -6.90 -0.29
CA ILE A 114 -22.66 -6.32 -0.70
C ILE A 114 -22.38 -4.87 -1.03
N ASP A 115 -22.67 -4.46 -2.26
CA ASP A 115 -22.45 -3.08 -2.72
C ASP A 115 -21.01 -2.60 -2.43
N ILE A 116 -20.81 -1.40 -1.87
CA ILE A 116 -19.50 -0.81 -1.63
C ILE A 116 -19.14 -0.87 -0.14
N ASP A 117 -18.05 -1.58 0.21
CA ASP A 117 -17.48 -1.54 1.56
C ASP A 117 -16.41 -0.44 1.66
N LEU A 118 -16.70 0.60 2.44
CA LEU A 118 -15.86 1.77 2.60
C LEU A 118 -14.88 1.59 3.78
N SER A 119 -13.59 1.63 3.47
CA SER A 119 -12.53 1.57 4.47
C SER A 119 -11.72 2.86 4.51
N HIS A 120 -11.66 3.50 5.68
CA HIS A 120 -10.78 4.64 5.92
C HIS A 120 -9.49 4.16 6.58
N VAL A 121 -8.43 4.02 5.79
CA VAL A 121 -7.12 3.57 6.28
C VAL A 121 -6.24 4.78 6.51
N LYS A 122 -5.77 4.95 7.75
CA LYS A 122 -4.70 5.91 8.06
C LYS A 122 -3.36 5.25 7.75
N PHE A 123 -2.58 5.88 6.90
CA PHE A 123 -1.26 5.48 6.49
C PHE A 123 -0.28 6.61 6.83
N LEU A 124 0.89 6.30 7.41
CA LEU A 124 1.89 7.30 7.83
C LEU A 124 1.30 8.48 8.64
N GLY A 125 0.28 8.25 9.46
CA GLY A 125 -0.38 9.28 10.30
C GLY A 125 -1.17 10.36 9.55
N ASN A 126 -0.72 10.83 8.39
CA ASN A 126 -1.20 12.00 7.67
C ASN A 126 -1.92 11.67 6.35
N LEU A 127 -1.69 10.48 5.78
CA LEU A 127 -2.37 10.02 4.58
C LEU A 127 -3.60 9.22 5.00
N THR A 128 -4.79 9.70 4.65
CA THR A 128 -6.03 8.93 4.78
C THR A 128 -6.45 8.41 3.41
N LEU A 129 -6.35 7.09 3.24
CA LEU A 129 -6.82 6.38 2.07
C LEU A 129 -8.29 6.06 2.26
N ASN A 130 -9.10 6.45 1.27
CA ASN A 130 -10.50 6.10 1.22
C ASN A 130 -10.63 4.98 0.20
N LEU A 131 -10.53 3.75 0.71
CA LEU A 131 -10.57 2.54 -0.09
C LEU A 131 -12.01 2.09 -0.26
N TRP A 132 -12.44 1.99 -1.52
CA TRP A 132 -13.78 1.57 -1.92
C TRP A 132 -13.67 0.14 -2.45
N ASP A 133 -13.97 -0.84 -1.60
CA ASP A 133 -14.01 -2.26 -1.96
C ASP A 133 -15.37 -2.58 -2.57
N CYS A 134 -15.45 -2.55 -3.91
CA CYS A 134 -16.70 -2.69 -4.63
C CYS A 134 -17.06 -4.17 -4.80
N GLY A 135 -18.28 -4.57 -4.40
CA GLY A 135 -18.83 -5.89 -4.65
C GLY A 135 -18.90 -6.17 -6.15
N GLY A 136 -18.29 -7.29 -6.58
CA GLY A 136 -18.13 -7.62 -8.00
C GLY A 136 -19.27 -8.45 -8.61
N GLN A 137 -20.43 -8.51 -7.97
CA GLN A 137 -21.60 -9.25 -8.46
C GLN A 137 -22.24 -8.46 -9.60
N GLU A 138 -22.74 -9.14 -10.64
CA GLU A 138 -23.22 -8.52 -11.88
C GLU A 138 -24.25 -7.40 -11.63
N ALA A 139 -25.25 -7.66 -10.79
CA ALA A 139 -26.26 -6.66 -10.41
C ALA A 139 -25.67 -5.38 -9.77
N PHE A 140 -24.63 -5.50 -8.94
CA PHE A 140 -23.96 -4.34 -8.37
C PHE A 140 -23.11 -3.61 -9.41
N MET A 141 -22.40 -4.35 -10.27
CA MET A 141 -21.58 -3.78 -11.32
C MET A 141 -22.41 -2.97 -12.33
N GLU A 142 -23.57 -3.48 -12.74
CA GLU A 142 -24.53 -2.76 -13.58
C GLU A 142 -25.02 -1.48 -12.89
N ASN A 143 -25.31 -1.54 -11.59
CA ASN A 143 -25.75 -0.39 -10.81
C ASN A 143 -24.66 0.69 -10.72
N TYR A 144 -23.39 0.30 -10.51
CA TYR A 144 -22.26 1.23 -10.51
C TYR A 144 -22.08 1.91 -11.86
N LEU A 145 -22.32 1.19 -12.96
CA LEU A 145 -22.14 1.73 -14.31
C LEU A 145 -23.34 2.53 -14.81
N SER A 146 -24.51 2.35 -14.21
CA SER A 146 -25.76 3.06 -14.54
C SER A 146 -26.10 4.11 -13.47
N GLN A 147 -26.85 3.74 -12.44
CA GLN A 147 -27.47 4.67 -11.49
C GLN A 147 -26.43 5.40 -10.62
N GLN A 148 -25.39 4.70 -10.17
CA GLN A 148 -24.37 5.26 -9.27
C GLN A 148 -23.12 5.76 -10.00
N ARG A 149 -23.12 5.84 -11.34
CA ARG A 149 -21.93 6.10 -12.16
C ARG A 149 -21.15 7.33 -11.72
N VAL A 150 -21.82 8.47 -11.56
CA VAL A 150 -21.16 9.71 -11.13
C VAL A 150 -20.61 9.56 -9.71
N HIS A 151 -21.36 8.97 -8.79
CA HIS A 151 -20.98 8.80 -7.38
C HIS A 151 -19.72 7.93 -7.24
N VAL A 152 -19.66 6.83 -7.98
CA VAL A 152 -18.57 5.86 -7.92
C VAL A 152 -17.32 6.37 -8.64
N PHE A 153 -17.45 6.97 -9.82
CA PHE A 153 -16.30 7.30 -10.68
C PHE A 153 -15.79 8.74 -10.56
N SER A 154 -16.44 9.61 -9.78
CA SER A 154 -15.93 10.97 -9.52
C SER A 154 -14.84 11.02 -8.44
N ASN A 155 -13.87 11.92 -8.64
CA ASN A 155 -12.76 12.20 -7.72
C ASN A 155 -11.90 10.98 -7.37
N VAL A 156 -11.73 10.06 -8.31
CA VAL A 156 -10.89 8.88 -8.16
C VAL A 156 -9.44 9.27 -8.38
N GLY A 157 -8.57 8.95 -7.42
CA GLY A 157 -7.12 9.12 -7.59
C GLY A 157 -6.47 7.87 -8.18
N VAL A 158 -6.97 6.69 -7.80
CA VAL A 158 -6.44 5.39 -8.24
C VAL A 158 -7.59 4.41 -8.47
N LEU A 159 -7.54 3.70 -9.59
CA LEU A 159 -8.28 2.47 -9.83
C LEU A 159 -7.33 1.28 -9.70
N ILE A 160 -7.71 0.30 -8.89
CA ILE A 160 -7.12 -1.03 -8.84
C ILE A 160 -8.16 -1.99 -9.40
N TYR A 161 -7.89 -2.52 -10.59
CA TYR A 161 -8.74 -3.52 -11.23
C TYR A 161 -8.14 -4.91 -11.10
N VAL A 162 -8.94 -5.87 -10.64
CA VAL A 162 -8.47 -7.21 -10.31
C VAL A 162 -9.08 -8.23 -11.26
N PHE A 163 -8.22 -8.90 -12.03
CA PHE A 163 -8.58 -10.07 -12.83
C PHE A 163 -8.28 -11.35 -12.05
N ASP A 164 -9.18 -12.32 -12.15
CA ASP A 164 -8.99 -13.67 -11.63
C ASP A 164 -8.38 -14.55 -12.71
N ILE A 165 -7.21 -15.15 -12.47
CA ILE A 165 -6.56 -15.98 -13.48
C ILE A 165 -7.36 -17.24 -13.85
N GLU A 166 -8.17 -17.76 -12.91
CA GLU A 166 -9.04 -18.90 -13.14
C GLU A 166 -10.36 -18.55 -13.85
N SER A 167 -10.56 -17.27 -14.20
CA SER A 167 -11.80 -16.87 -14.87
C SER A 167 -11.94 -17.58 -16.22
N ARG A 168 -13.07 -18.26 -16.38
CA ARG A 168 -13.41 -19.02 -17.60
C ARG A 168 -13.96 -18.15 -18.73
N ASP A 169 -14.43 -16.95 -18.41
CA ASP A 169 -15.04 -16.02 -19.36
C ASP A 169 -14.24 -14.72 -19.38
N VAL A 170 -13.09 -14.78 -20.06
CA VAL A 170 -12.11 -13.69 -20.12
C VAL A 170 -12.68 -12.50 -20.90
N ASP A 171 -13.43 -12.77 -21.97
CA ASP A 171 -14.00 -11.73 -22.83
C ASP A 171 -15.02 -10.89 -22.07
N ARG A 172 -15.90 -11.50 -21.26
CA ARG A 172 -16.83 -10.75 -20.41
C ARG A 172 -16.12 -9.92 -19.34
N ASP A 173 -15.07 -10.46 -18.75
CA ASP A 173 -14.28 -9.76 -17.74
C ASP A 173 -13.59 -8.52 -18.35
N LEU A 174 -13.09 -8.64 -19.58
CA LEU A 174 -12.51 -7.54 -20.36
C LEU A 174 -13.56 -6.51 -20.77
N ALA A 175 -14.75 -6.94 -21.21
CA ALA A 175 -15.86 -6.03 -21.54
C ALA A 175 -16.30 -5.21 -20.31
N THR A 176 -16.35 -5.85 -19.14
CA THR A 176 -16.62 -5.18 -17.87
C THR A 176 -15.53 -4.17 -17.52
N TYR A 177 -14.26 -4.57 -17.66
CA TYR A 177 -13.11 -3.70 -17.46
C TYR A 177 -13.15 -2.45 -18.37
N VAL A 178 -13.43 -2.62 -19.66
CA VAL A 178 -13.55 -1.50 -20.61
C VAL A 178 -14.70 -0.56 -20.24
N SER A 179 -15.83 -1.10 -19.77
CA SER A 179 -16.97 -0.30 -19.32
C SER A 179 -16.63 0.57 -18.10
N ILE A 180 -15.80 0.03 -17.19
CA ILE A 180 -15.30 0.71 -16.00
C ILE A 180 -14.24 1.74 -16.35
N LEU A 181 -13.29 1.39 -17.22
CA LEU A 181 -12.29 2.30 -17.77
C LEU A 181 -12.98 3.51 -18.41
N SER A 182 -14.04 3.26 -19.18
CA SER A 182 -14.84 4.30 -19.81
C SER A 182 -15.53 5.23 -18.80
N ALA A 183 -16.01 4.68 -17.69
CA ALA A 183 -16.58 5.48 -16.61
C ALA A 183 -15.52 6.29 -15.88
N LEU A 184 -14.38 5.67 -15.58
CA LEU A 184 -13.27 6.30 -14.89
C LEU A 184 -12.74 7.49 -15.69
N LEU A 185 -12.43 7.30 -16.97
CA LEU A 185 -11.86 8.36 -17.81
C LEU A 185 -12.86 9.49 -18.08
N GLN A 186 -14.16 9.21 -18.03
CA GLN A 186 -15.20 10.23 -18.14
C GLN A 186 -15.24 11.17 -16.91
N PHE A 187 -15.08 10.64 -15.69
CA PHE A 187 -15.29 11.42 -14.45
C PHE A 187 -14.00 11.73 -13.68
N SER A 188 -12.91 11.01 -13.94
CA SER A 188 -11.60 11.12 -13.29
C SER A 188 -10.47 10.75 -14.28
N PRO A 189 -10.24 11.55 -15.34
CA PRO A 189 -9.26 11.24 -16.39
C PRO A 189 -7.80 11.18 -15.91
N GLN A 190 -7.50 11.78 -14.75
CA GLN A 190 -6.16 11.79 -14.14
C GLN A 190 -5.94 10.61 -13.18
N ALA A 191 -6.92 9.71 -13.02
CA ALA A 191 -6.79 8.58 -12.12
C ALA A 191 -5.72 7.61 -12.64
N ARG A 192 -4.83 7.16 -11.75
CA ARG A 192 -3.86 6.11 -12.09
C ARG A 192 -4.52 4.74 -12.09
N ILE A 193 -4.09 3.88 -13.01
CA ILE A 193 -4.73 2.60 -13.26
C ILE A 193 -3.72 1.48 -12.98
N TYR A 194 -4.06 0.66 -12.00
CA TYR A 194 -3.35 -0.57 -11.70
C TYR A 194 -4.21 -1.75 -12.05
N VAL A 195 -3.62 -2.74 -12.72
CA VAL A 195 -4.26 -4.00 -13.05
C VAL A 195 -3.52 -5.13 -12.35
N LEU A 196 -4.24 -5.88 -11.53
CA LEU A 196 -3.71 -7.04 -10.83
C LEU A 196 -4.23 -8.31 -11.50
N ILE A 197 -3.32 -9.12 -12.03
CA ILE A 197 -3.61 -10.50 -12.43
C ILE A 197 -3.45 -11.34 -11.17
N HIS A 198 -4.57 -11.72 -10.55
CA HIS A 198 -4.62 -12.28 -9.21
C HIS A 198 -4.80 -13.81 -9.21
N LYS A 199 -4.46 -14.41 -8.06
CA LYS A 199 -4.42 -15.87 -7.82
C LYS A 199 -3.39 -16.61 -8.67
N MET A 200 -2.26 -15.96 -8.97
CA MET A 200 -1.17 -16.55 -9.75
C MET A 200 -0.51 -17.76 -9.07
N ASP A 201 -0.80 -18.01 -7.78
CA ASP A 201 -0.43 -19.24 -7.09
C ASP A 201 -1.03 -20.51 -7.70
N LEU A 202 -2.16 -20.39 -8.39
CA LEU A 202 -2.87 -21.50 -9.03
C LEU A 202 -2.25 -21.87 -10.39
N VAL A 203 -1.36 -21.03 -10.91
CA VAL A 203 -0.55 -21.32 -12.10
C VAL A 203 0.74 -22.00 -11.68
N VAL A 204 1.09 -23.08 -12.38
CA VAL A 204 2.34 -23.81 -12.17
C VAL A 204 3.53 -22.86 -12.35
N PRO A 205 4.53 -22.84 -11.44
CA PRO A 205 5.63 -21.87 -11.46
C PRO A 205 6.31 -21.68 -12.82
N ALA A 206 6.56 -22.77 -13.56
CA ALA A 206 7.21 -22.74 -14.87
C ALA A 206 6.44 -21.96 -15.95
N HIS A 207 5.12 -21.78 -15.80
CA HIS A 207 4.27 -21.09 -16.77
C HIS A 207 3.75 -19.73 -16.26
N ARG A 208 4.14 -19.30 -15.06
CA ARG A 208 3.59 -18.08 -14.46
C ARG A 208 3.89 -16.84 -15.28
N GLU A 209 5.11 -16.73 -15.78
CA GLU A 209 5.57 -15.59 -16.59
C GLU A 209 4.82 -15.54 -17.92
N SER A 210 4.82 -16.63 -18.70
CA SER A 210 4.13 -16.68 -19.99
C SER A 210 2.63 -16.41 -19.88
N VAL A 211 1.97 -16.98 -18.86
CA VAL A 211 0.54 -16.76 -18.61
C VAL A 211 0.27 -15.31 -18.17
N TYR A 212 1.13 -14.73 -17.35
CA TYR A 212 1.02 -13.33 -16.95
C TYR A 212 1.16 -12.40 -18.15
N ASP A 213 2.20 -12.58 -18.96
CA ASP A 213 2.48 -11.75 -20.13
C ASP A 213 1.35 -11.82 -21.15
N GLU A 214 0.80 -13.02 -21.39
CA GLU A 214 -0.35 -13.19 -22.26
C GLU A 214 -1.56 -12.39 -21.76
N ARG A 215 -1.88 -12.48 -20.46
CA ARG A 215 -3.01 -11.74 -19.88
C ARG A 215 -2.79 -10.24 -19.92
N VAL A 216 -1.57 -9.78 -19.60
CA VAL A 216 -1.21 -8.36 -19.68
C VAL A 216 -1.32 -7.86 -21.11
N ARG A 217 -0.84 -8.61 -22.09
CA ARG A 217 -0.94 -8.27 -23.52
C ARG A 217 -2.39 -8.06 -23.93
N ILE A 218 -3.29 -8.97 -23.55
CA ILE A 218 -4.72 -8.88 -23.88
C ILE A 218 -5.35 -7.64 -23.21
N VAL A 219 -5.03 -7.37 -21.94
CA VAL A 219 -5.56 -6.19 -21.23
C VAL A 219 -5.04 -4.89 -21.86
N ARG A 220 -3.75 -4.81 -22.19
CA ARG A 220 -3.14 -3.65 -22.86
C ARG A 220 -3.75 -3.43 -24.23
N GLN A 221 -3.91 -4.49 -25.01
CA GLN A 221 -4.59 -4.44 -26.31
C GLN A 221 -6.01 -3.87 -26.18
N LYS A 222 -6.83 -4.40 -25.26
CA LYS A 222 -8.20 -3.90 -25.04
C LYS A 222 -8.24 -2.45 -24.55
N THR A 223 -7.25 -2.05 -23.75
CA THR A 223 -7.10 -0.66 -23.28
C THR A 223 -6.76 0.28 -24.44
N ALA A 224 -5.86 -0.13 -25.34
CA ALA A 224 -5.49 0.63 -26.53
C ALA A 224 -6.64 0.71 -27.55
N GLU A 225 -7.34 -0.41 -27.83
CA GLU A 225 -8.53 -0.45 -28.70
C GLU A 225 -9.59 0.56 -28.22
N TYR A 226 -9.84 0.61 -26.91
CA TYR A 226 -10.75 1.60 -26.32
C TYR A 226 -10.25 3.03 -26.52
N ALA A 227 -8.97 3.29 -26.27
CA ALA A 227 -8.37 4.62 -26.45
C ALA A 227 -8.49 5.10 -27.91
N HIS A 228 -8.18 4.24 -28.87
CA HIS A 228 -8.34 4.53 -30.31
C HIS A 228 -9.80 4.83 -30.68
N SER A 229 -10.77 4.07 -30.15
CA SER A 229 -12.21 4.31 -30.40
C SER A 229 -12.70 5.69 -29.93
N ARG A 230 -11.96 6.33 -29.02
CA ARG A 230 -12.24 7.65 -28.44
C ARG A 230 -11.40 8.77 -29.07
N GLY A 231 -10.55 8.48 -30.06
CA GLY A 231 -9.68 9.46 -30.72
C GLY A 231 -8.40 9.80 -29.93
N PHE A 232 -7.98 8.96 -28.97
CA PHE A 232 -6.66 9.07 -28.34
C PHE A 232 -5.61 8.53 -29.32
N SER A 233 -4.55 9.31 -29.59
CA SER A 233 -3.46 8.88 -30.47
C SER A 233 -2.51 7.98 -29.67
N ALA A 234 -2.09 6.86 -30.25
CA ALA A 234 -0.93 6.13 -29.75
C ALA A 234 0.30 7.00 -29.97
N ALA A 235 1.13 7.17 -28.95
CA ALA A 235 2.51 7.61 -29.16
C ALA A 235 3.23 6.41 -29.78
N SER A 236 3.60 6.50 -31.05
CA SER A 236 4.38 5.49 -31.75
C SER A 236 5.80 5.45 -31.16
N ALA A 237 6.13 4.37 -30.46
CA ALA A 237 7.49 3.88 -30.42
C ALA A 237 7.77 3.14 -31.74
N ASP A 238 8.99 3.31 -32.26
CA ASP A 238 9.64 2.56 -33.34
C ASP A 238 9.34 2.99 -34.79
N ASP A 239 10.20 3.88 -35.33
CA ASP A 239 10.73 3.72 -36.69
C ASP A 239 12.24 4.04 -36.68
N ALA A 240 13.05 3.00 -36.56
CA ALA A 240 14.47 3.06 -36.87
C ALA A 240 14.80 1.84 -37.73
N SER A 241 14.84 2.05 -39.04
CA SER A 241 15.49 1.13 -39.99
C SER A 241 16.93 1.60 -40.25
N PRO A 242 17.82 0.68 -40.67
CA PRO A 242 19.26 0.79 -40.41
C PRO A 242 19.98 1.52 -41.54
N THR A 243 20.94 2.39 -41.20
CA THR A 243 22.00 2.77 -42.13
C THR A 243 23.37 2.57 -41.50
N ASP A 244 24.13 1.76 -42.23
CA ASP A 244 25.51 1.36 -42.05
C ASP A 244 26.45 2.57 -42.20
N THR A 245 27.44 2.72 -41.33
CA THR A 245 28.82 3.15 -41.68
C THR A 245 29.75 2.97 -40.48
N SER A 246 30.88 2.30 -40.73
CA SER A 246 31.89 1.87 -39.76
C SER A 246 32.95 2.98 -39.46
N PRO A 247 34.07 2.72 -38.74
CA PRO A 247 34.42 3.43 -37.51
C PRO A 247 35.65 4.35 -37.63
N LEU A 248 35.82 5.29 -36.70
CA LEU A 248 37.12 5.89 -36.42
C LEU A 248 37.35 6.10 -34.93
N ALA A 249 38.60 5.88 -34.53
CA ALA A 249 39.08 5.71 -33.17
C ALA A 249 39.30 7.00 -32.37
N GLY A 250 39.19 6.87 -31.04
CA GLY A 250 40.21 7.35 -30.09
C GLY A 250 40.07 8.76 -29.51
N ALA A 251 39.59 8.85 -28.27
CA ALA A 251 40.14 9.76 -27.24
C ALA A 251 39.64 9.34 -25.85
N ALA A 252 40.55 9.36 -24.88
CA ALA A 252 40.38 8.92 -23.50
C ALA A 252 40.18 10.11 -22.52
N ALA A 253 39.65 9.78 -21.32
CA ALA A 253 39.51 10.57 -20.08
C ALA A 253 38.39 11.65 -20.08
N THR A 254 37.49 11.75 -19.09
CA THR A 254 37.55 11.57 -17.61
C THR A 254 36.15 11.21 -17.06
N PRO A 255 35.99 10.54 -15.90
CA PRO A 255 34.67 10.33 -15.30
C PRO A 255 34.30 11.48 -14.36
N ASP A 256 33.32 12.30 -14.77
CA ASP A 256 32.60 13.16 -13.85
C ASP A 256 31.56 12.34 -13.09
N ILE A 257 31.72 12.27 -11.77
CA ILE A 257 30.82 11.59 -10.84
C ILE A 257 29.78 12.61 -10.38
N THR A 258 28.57 12.54 -10.93
CA THR A 258 27.37 13.12 -10.32
C THR A 258 26.53 11.99 -9.70
N PRO A 259 26.27 11.97 -8.38
CA PRO A 259 25.46 10.93 -7.78
C PRO A 259 24.00 11.39 -7.72
N PHE A 260 23.20 11.03 -8.74
CA PHE A 260 21.77 10.88 -8.51
C PHE A 260 21.52 9.43 -8.13
N ALA A 261 20.98 9.24 -6.93
CA ALA A 261 20.60 7.94 -6.39
C ALA A 261 19.62 7.27 -7.36
N THR A 262 20.05 6.18 -8.00
CA THR A 262 19.15 5.26 -8.70
C THR A 262 18.21 4.67 -7.68
N SER A 263 16.93 5.03 -7.81
CA SER A 263 15.86 4.55 -6.95
C SER A 263 15.58 3.09 -7.30
N ILE A 264 15.17 2.27 -6.34
CA ILE A 264 14.74 0.89 -6.65
C ILE A 264 13.59 0.86 -7.67
N TRP A 265 12.86 1.97 -7.81
CA TRP A 265 11.79 2.14 -8.78
C TRP A 265 12.30 2.31 -10.23
N ASP A 266 13.57 2.66 -10.44
CA ASP A 266 14.17 2.73 -11.77
C ASP A 266 14.37 1.31 -12.36
N HIS A 267 14.66 0.32 -11.52
CA HIS A 267 14.71 -1.10 -11.89
C HIS A 267 13.33 -1.74 -12.07
N ILE A 268 12.25 -1.02 -11.73
CA ILE A 268 10.85 -1.44 -11.94
C ILE A 268 10.29 -0.84 -13.25
N GLY A 269 11.14 -0.22 -14.09
CA GLY A 269 10.78 0.28 -15.42
C GLY A 269 10.25 1.71 -15.45
N PHE A 270 10.63 2.56 -14.49
CA PHE A 270 10.27 3.97 -14.48
C PHE A 270 11.49 4.82 -14.83
N SER A 271 11.46 5.49 -16.00
CA SER A 271 12.43 6.54 -16.32
C SER A 271 11.87 7.87 -15.84
N ALA A 272 12.60 8.56 -14.97
CA ALA A 272 12.28 9.93 -14.60
C ALA A 272 12.42 10.83 -15.84
N VAL A 273 11.30 11.34 -16.35
CA VAL A 273 11.35 12.44 -17.33
C VAL A 273 11.88 13.67 -16.59
N ALA A 274 13.14 14.02 -16.84
CA ALA A 274 13.73 15.27 -16.40
C ALA A 274 12.93 16.44 -16.98
N ALA A 275 12.45 17.32 -16.11
CA ALA A 275 11.89 18.60 -16.53
C ALA A 275 13.06 19.53 -16.84
N ASP A 276 13.38 19.70 -18.11
CA ASP A 276 14.30 20.74 -18.55
C ASP A 276 13.65 22.12 -18.43
N ASP A 277 14.43 23.03 -17.87
CA ASP A 277 14.13 24.43 -17.63
C ASP A 277 14.15 25.19 -18.96
N ALA A 278 12.97 25.56 -19.47
CA ALA A 278 12.83 26.44 -20.62
C ALA A 278 11.79 27.53 -20.32
N SER A 279 12.25 28.77 -20.30
CA SER A 279 11.48 30.01 -20.14
C SER A 279 10.35 30.16 -21.17
N PRO A 280 9.25 30.88 -20.86
CA PRO A 280 8.04 30.86 -21.66
C PRO A 280 8.11 31.83 -22.84
N THR A 281 7.90 31.34 -24.06
CA THR A 281 7.44 32.18 -25.18
C THR A 281 6.03 31.76 -25.58
N ASP A 282 5.16 32.75 -25.47
CA ASP A 282 3.73 32.79 -25.70
C ASP A 282 3.31 32.30 -27.10
N THR A 283 2.57 31.19 -27.18
CA THR A 283 1.65 30.87 -28.31
C THR A 283 0.52 29.95 -27.84
N SER A 284 -0.67 30.19 -28.40
CA SER A 284 -2.03 29.73 -28.01
C SER A 284 -2.24 28.21 -27.78
N PRO A 285 -3.33 27.79 -27.10
CA PRO A 285 -3.54 26.40 -26.71
C PRO A 285 -4.12 25.58 -27.88
N LEU A 286 -3.27 24.81 -28.56
CA LEU A 286 -3.73 23.69 -29.38
C LEU A 286 -3.76 22.44 -28.50
N ALA A 287 -4.94 21.82 -28.41
CA ALA A 287 -5.23 20.66 -27.56
C ALA A 287 -4.14 19.58 -27.66
N SER A 288 -3.56 19.23 -26.51
CA SER A 288 -2.62 18.10 -26.43
C SER A 288 -3.35 16.83 -26.84
N ALA A 289 -2.83 16.16 -27.88
CA ALA A 289 -3.33 14.86 -28.33
C ALA A 289 -3.32 13.91 -27.12
N ALA A 290 -4.50 13.42 -26.76
CA ALA A 290 -4.65 12.66 -25.54
C ALA A 290 -3.99 11.29 -25.74
N ALA A 291 -2.98 10.99 -24.93
CA ALA A 291 -2.23 9.74 -24.97
C ALA A 291 -3.08 8.58 -24.44
N THR A 292 -2.84 7.38 -24.96
CA THR A 292 -3.43 6.14 -24.42
C THR A 292 -3.21 6.05 -22.91
N PRO A 293 -4.25 5.71 -22.10
CA PRO A 293 -4.11 5.66 -20.66
C PRO A 293 -3.08 4.60 -20.27
N ASP A 294 -2.03 5.02 -19.57
CA ASP A 294 -1.00 4.11 -19.09
C ASP A 294 -1.53 3.23 -17.95
N ILE A 295 -1.15 1.96 -17.96
CA ILE A 295 -1.55 0.98 -16.96
C ILE A 295 -0.32 0.28 -16.37
N THR A 296 -0.28 0.22 -15.04
CA THR A 296 0.73 -0.54 -14.29
C THR A 296 0.16 -1.91 -13.94
N THR A 297 0.89 -2.98 -14.23
CA THR A 297 0.39 -4.35 -14.11
C THR A 297 1.18 -5.15 -13.09
N PHE A 298 0.52 -6.02 -12.32
CA PHE A 298 1.19 -6.92 -11.36
C PHE A 298 0.60 -8.33 -11.39
N ALA A 299 1.47 -9.34 -11.37
CA ALA A 299 1.11 -10.70 -10.99
C ALA A 299 0.99 -10.75 -9.46
N THR A 300 -0.13 -11.21 -8.92
CA THR A 300 -0.36 -11.20 -7.47
C THR A 300 -0.94 -12.50 -6.92
N SER A 301 -0.55 -12.83 -5.71
CA SER A 301 -1.12 -13.90 -4.89
C SER A 301 -1.19 -13.48 -3.42
N ILE A 302 -2.22 -13.96 -2.71
CA ILE A 302 -2.31 -13.79 -1.25
C ILE A 302 -1.34 -14.71 -0.47
N TRP A 303 -0.66 -15.63 -1.16
CA TRP A 303 0.20 -16.64 -0.53
C TRP A 303 1.68 -16.30 -0.58
N ASP A 304 2.05 -15.20 -1.23
CA ASP A 304 3.45 -14.78 -1.37
C ASP A 304 3.61 -13.24 -1.28
N GLN A 305 4.84 -12.78 -1.48
CA GLN A 305 5.25 -11.37 -1.36
C GLN A 305 4.71 -10.47 -2.48
N SER A 306 4.22 -11.03 -3.58
CA SER A 306 3.79 -10.24 -4.75
C SER A 306 2.65 -9.27 -4.44
N LEU A 307 1.77 -9.63 -3.49
CA LEU A 307 0.72 -8.73 -3.03
C LEU A 307 1.29 -7.49 -2.34
N TYR A 308 2.34 -7.66 -1.52
CA TYR A 308 3.00 -6.53 -0.85
C TYR A 308 3.73 -5.66 -1.85
N LYS A 309 4.34 -6.23 -2.89
CA LYS A 309 4.95 -5.49 -4.00
C LYS A 309 3.95 -4.58 -4.70
N ALA A 310 2.81 -5.13 -5.12
CA ALA A 310 1.76 -4.37 -5.79
C ALA A 310 1.23 -3.23 -4.90
N TRP A 311 0.90 -3.52 -3.64
CA TRP A 311 0.39 -2.50 -2.73
C TRP A 311 1.44 -1.47 -2.31
N ALA A 312 2.71 -1.85 -2.16
CA ALA A 312 3.78 -0.89 -1.89
C ALA A 312 3.92 0.11 -3.04
N SER A 313 3.91 -0.35 -4.29
CA SER A 313 3.92 0.53 -5.47
C SER A 313 2.71 1.46 -5.50
N ILE A 314 1.49 0.93 -5.33
CA ILE A 314 0.26 1.75 -5.31
C ILE A 314 0.32 2.82 -4.21
N ILE A 315 0.87 2.49 -3.05
CA ILE A 315 0.89 3.38 -1.88
C ILE A 315 2.01 4.42 -1.98
N HIS A 316 3.19 4.03 -2.47
CA HIS A 316 4.32 4.93 -2.77
C HIS A 316 3.85 6.12 -3.61
N ASP A 317 3.05 5.80 -4.61
CA ASP A 317 2.37 6.71 -5.51
C ASP A 317 1.31 7.63 -4.88
N LEU A 318 0.90 7.32 -3.66
CA LEU A 318 -0.06 8.10 -2.87
C LEU A 318 0.61 8.91 -1.76
N VAL A 319 1.84 8.55 -1.36
CA VAL A 319 2.57 9.17 -0.25
C VAL A 319 2.97 10.61 -0.60
N PRO A 320 2.55 11.61 0.20
CA PRO A 320 3.02 12.98 0.03
C PRO A 320 4.48 13.14 0.48
N ASN A 321 5.19 14.10 -0.11
CA ASN A 321 6.58 14.44 0.25
C ASN A 321 7.58 13.29 0.15
N LEU A 322 7.28 12.27 -0.66
CA LEU A 322 8.09 11.08 -0.84
C LEU A 322 9.55 11.38 -1.18
N ALA A 323 9.81 12.33 -2.08
CA ALA A 323 11.18 12.77 -2.42
C ALA A 323 11.98 13.28 -1.20
N THR A 324 11.31 13.91 -0.23
CA THR A 324 11.97 14.32 1.02
C THR A 324 12.29 13.12 1.92
N ILE A 325 11.39 12.13 1.97
CA ILE A 325 11.61 10.89 2.71
C ILE A 325 12.82 10.15 2.12
N GLU A 326 12.85 9.97 0.80
CA GLU A 326 13.94 9.29 0.09
C GLU A 326 15.29 9.98 0.31
N ARG A 327 15.34 11.31 0.16
CA ARG A 327 16.56 12.09 0.41
C ARG A 327 17.04 11.98 1.86
N ASN A 328 16.14 12.09 2.84
CA ASN A 328 16.52 11.97 4.25
C ASN A 328 16.99 10.55 4.58
N LEU A 329 16.37 9.53 3.98
CA LEU A 329 16.78 8.14 4.13
C LEU A 329 18.16 7.90 3.51
N ALA A 330 18.44 8.50 2.35
CA ALA A 330 19.75 8.43 1.69
C ALA A 330 20.86 9.08 2.53
N ASN A 331 20.59 10.26 3.10
CA ASN A 331 21.52 10.93 4.01
C ASN A 331 21.81 10.07 5.24
N LEU A 332 20.78 9.46 5.84
CA LEU A 332 20.95 8.57 6.99
C LEU A 332 21.75 7.32 6.60
N GLY A 333 21.43 6.68 5.48
CA GLY A 333 22.10 5.47 5.00
C GLY A 333 23.58 5.67 4.78
N THR A 334 23.93 6.80 4.17
CA THR A 334 25.33 7.22 3.97
C THR A 334 26.03 7.49 5.30
N ALA A 335 25.39 8.22 6.22
CA ALA A 335 25.98 8.60 7.50
C ALA A 335 26.24 7.43 8.45
N ILE A 336 25.45 6.36 8.37
CA ILE A 336 25.63 5.15 9.20
C ILE A 336 26.37 4.03 8.48
N GLU A 337 26.85 4.27 7.27
CA GLU A 337 27.51 3.27 6.41
C GLU A 337 26.65 2.01 6.23
N ALA A 338 25.34 2.18 6.07
CA ALA A 338 24.44 1.07 5.82
C ALA A 338 24.64 0.50 4.42
N GLU A 339 24.39 -0.80 4.29
CA GLU A 339 24.24 -1.43 2.97
C GLU A 339 22.84 -1.16 2.41
N GLU A 340 21.81 -1.24 3.27
CA GLU A 340 20.40 -1.05 2.91
C GLU A 340 19.59 -0.45 4.06
N LEU A 341 18.61 0.38 3.70
CA LEU A 341 17.58 0.92 4.59
C LEU A 341 16.19 0.65 4.02
N LEU A 342 15.28 0.17 4.85
CA LEU A 342 13.87 0.04 4.49
C LEU A 342 13.00 0.72 5.55
N LEU A 343 12.20 1.68 5.12
CA LEU A 343 11.21 2.35 5.95
C LEU A 343 9.85 1.68 5.73
N PHE A 344 9.26 1.12 6.79
CA PHE A 344 7.97 0.45 6.75
C PHE A 344 6.89 1.25 7.46
N GLU A 345 5.65 1.18 6.97
CA GLU A 345 4.50 1.60 7.78
C GLU A 345 4.17 0.54 8.84
N ARG A 346 4.02 0.97 10.09
CA ARG A 346 3.95 0.11 11.28
C ARG A 346 2.85 -0.96 11.25
N THR A 347 1.68 -0.63 10.72
CA THR A 347 0.50 -1.47 10.82
C THR A 347 0.47 -2.52 9.73
N SER A 348 0.59 -2.06 8.49
CA SER A 348 0.57 -2.85 7.26
C SER A 348 1.87 -3.60 7.02
N PHE A 349 3.01 -3.05 7.50
CA PHE A 349 4.37 -3.47 7.15
C PHE A 349 4.68 -3.33 5.65
N LEU A 350 3.93 -2.49 4.92
CA LEU A 350 4.30 -2.10 3.56
C LEU A 350 5.57 -1.25 3.59
N ALA A 351 6.48 -1.53 2.67
CA ALA A 351 7.62 -0.66 2.40
C ALA A 351 7.11 0.68 1.84
N VAL A 352 7.53 1.76 2.47
CA VAL A 352 7.17 3.14 2.11
C VAL A 352 8.25 3.74 1.23
N SER A 353 9.51 3.52 1.59
CA SER A 353 10.69 4.00 0.92
C SER A 353 11.84 3.07 1.29
N SER A 354 12.84 3.00 0.41
CA SER A 354 14.09 2.31 0.67
C SER A 354 15.27 3.16 0.21
N TRP A 355 16.45 2.79 0.70
CA TRP A 355 17.73 3.26 0.17
C TRP A 355 18.70 2.08 0.15
N THR A 356 19.52 2.01 -0.89
CA THR A 356 20.46 0.92 -1.10
C THR A 356 21.80 1.50 -1.53
N SER A 357 22.87 1.09 -0.85
CA SER A 357 24.24 1.46 -1.20
C SER A 357 24.72 0.73 -2.47
N PRO A 358 25.83 1.16 -3.09
CA PRO A 358 26.46 0.41 -4.19
C PRO A 358 26.75 -1.05 -3.86
N GLU A 359 27.11 -1.37 -2.61
CA GLU A 359 27.33 -2.75 -2.18
C GLU A 359 26.01 -3.53 -2.10
N GLY A 360 24.96 -2.91 -1.56
CA GLY A 360 23.62 -3.52 -1.49
C GLY A 360 23.02 -3.83 -2.87
N LEU A 361 23.34 -3.03 -3.89
CA LEU A 361 22.91 -3.30 -5.28
C LEU A 361 23.52 -4.58 -5.86
N ARG A 362 24.64 -5.06 -5.31
CA ARG A 362 25.26 -6.33 -5.74
C ARG A 362 24.51 -7.56 -5.25
N ASN A 363 23.49 -7.39 -4.41
CA ASN A 363 22.65 -8.49 -3.95
C ASN A 363 21.75 -8.98 -5.10
N PRO A 364 21.89 -10.26 -5.53
CA PRO A 364 21.16 -10.80 -6.67
C PRO A 364 19.65 -11.01 -6.40
N THR A 365 19.20 -10.87 -5.14
CA THR A 365 17.81 -11.10 -4.76
C THR A 365 17.01 -9.79 -4.82
N GLU A 366 16.52 -9.44 -6.00
CA GLU A 366 15.82 -8.15 -6.22
C GLU A 366 14.52 -8.03 -5.43
N ASP A 367 13.78 -9.12 -5.22
CA ASP A 367 12.48 -9.12 -4.53
C ASP A 367 12.57 -9.14 -2.99
N ARG A 368 13.78 -8.97 -2.45
CA ARG A 368 14.05 -9.11 -1.01
C ARG A 368 13.31 -8.07 -0.18
N LEU A 369 13.10 -6.85 -0.69
CA LEU A 369 12.47 -5.79 0.10
C LEU A 369 11.00 -6.11 0.38
N GLU A 370 10.27 -6.58 -0.63
CA GLU A 370 8.86 -6.95 -0.50
C GLU A 370 8.71 -8.27 0.25
N ARG A 371 9.68 -9.17 0.08
CA ARG A 371 9.78 -10.39 0.88
C ARG A 371 9.92 -10.07 2.38
N MET A 372 10.68 -9.04 2.74
CA MET A 372 10.79 -8.59 4.14
C MET A 372 9.45 -8.12 4.70
N SER A 373 8.63 -7.38 3.94
CA SER A 373 7.26 -7.02 4.37
C SER A 373 6.43 -8.26 4.71
N ASN A 374 6.50 -9.30 3.88
CA ASN A 374 5.75 -10.54 4.12
C ASN A 374 6.26 -11.30 5.36
N ILE A 375 7.58 -11.45 5.50
CA ILE A 375 8.21 -12.11 6.66
C ILE A 375 7.81 -11.38 7.96
N MET A 376 7.94 -10.05 7.98
CA MET A 376 7.65 -9.26 9.17
C MET A 376 6.17 -9.27 9.53
N LYS A 377 5.27 -9.32 8.54
CA LYS A 377 3.84 -9.49 8.78
C LYS A 377 3.54 -10.83 9.45
N HIS A 378 4.13 -11.91 8.95
CA HIS A 378 3.98 -13.24 9.56
C HIS A 378 4.55 -13.30 10.97
N PHE A 379 5.73 -12.73 11.19
CA PHE A 379 6.34 -12.62 12.51
C PHE A 379 5.43 -11.85 13.49
N LYS A 380 4.92 -10.69 13.09
CA LYS A 380 3.98 -9.86 13.88
C LYS A 380 2.72 -10.64 14.27
N GLN A 381 2.15 -11.41 13.34
CA GLN A 381 0.97 -12.24 13.59
C GLN A 381 1.26 -13.39 14.56
N SER A 382 2.43 -14.01 14.44
CA SER A 382 2.88 -15.06 15.36
C SER A 382 3.03 -14.53 16.78
N ILE A 383 3.65 -13.35 16.96
CA ILE A 383 3.75 -12.70 18.30
C ILE A 383 2.36 -12.39 18.84
N SER A 384 1.48 -11.78 18.05
CA SER A 384 0.13 -11.41 18.52
C SER A 384 -0.65 -12.65 19.00
N ARG A 385 -0.51 -13.78 18.30
CA ARG A 385 -1.13 -15.06 18.70
C ARG A 385 -0.53 -15.62 19.99
N PHE A 386 0.80 -15.60 20.09
CA PHE A 386 1.51 -16.18 21.23
C PHE A 386 1.32 -15.35 22.51
N THR A 387 1.37 -14.02 22.39
CA THR A 387 1.24 -13.07 23.51
C THR A 387 -0.22 -12.74 23.85
N GLY A 388 -1.17 -13.09 22.97
CA GLY A 388 -2.57 -12.70 23.11
C GLY A 388 -2.83 -11.20 22.93
N THR A 389 -1.83 -10.41 22.51
CA THR A 389 -1.99 -8.98 22.27
C THR A 389 -2.81 -8.73 21.00
N PRO A 390 -3.55 -7.61 20.92
CA PRO A 390 -4.30 -7.25 19.71
C PRO A 390 -3.43 -7.22 18.46
N ARG A 391 -3.95 -7.67 17.30
CA ARG A 391 -3.19 -7.75 16.04
C ARG A 391 -2.62 -6.40 15.55
N ASN A 392 -3.26 -5.31 15.95
CA ASN A 392 -2.85 -3.94 15.64
C ASN A 392 -1.89 -3.33 16.68
N ALA A 393 -1.67 -4.01 17.81
CA ALA A 393 -0.74 -3.56 18.83
C ALA A 393 0.70 -3.64 18.32
N GLU A 394 1.55 -2.82 18.93
CA GLU A 394 3.00 -2.91 18.78
C GLU A 394 3.49 -4.26 19.33
N GLN A 395 4.09 -5.07 18.47
CA GLN A 395 4.48 -6.44 18.82
C GLN A 395 5.95 -6.54 19.27
N PHE A 396 6.79 -5.63 18.79
CA PHE A 396 8.20 -5.55 19.17
C PHE A 396 8.67 -4.10 19.05
N VAL A 397 9.63 -3.71 19.90
CA VAL A 397 10.27 -2.38 19.80
C VAL A 397 11.54 -2.45 18.96
N ARG A 398 12.27 -3.56 19.10
CA ARG A 398 13.55 -3.81 18.44
C ARG A 398 13.72 -5.29 18.14
N MET A 399 14.28 -5.59 16.97
CA MET A 399 14.75 -6.90 16.55
C MET A 399 16.19 -6.74 16.08
N GLU A 400 17.06 -7.68 16.44
CA GLU A 400 18.46 -7.69 16.02
C GLU A 400 18.82 -9.07 15.46
N HIS A 401 19.63 -9.07 14.41
CA HIS A 401 20.16 -10.27 13.80
C HIS A 401 21.62 -10.03 13.37
N LYS A 402 22.55 -10.73 14.02
CA LYS A 402 23.98 -10.68 13.68
C LYS A 402 24.34 -11.97 12.93
N ALA A 403 24.55 -11.89 11.62
CA ALA A 403 24.83 -13.05 10.76
C ALA A 403 26.33 -13.37 10.70
N GLY A 404 27.01 -13.33 11.85
CA GLY A 404 28.46 -13.58 11.97
C GLY A 404 29.28 -12.61 11.11
N LEU A 405 30.08 -13.17 10.21
CA LEU A 405 30.96 -12.40 9.31
C LEU A 405 30.27 -11.91 8.03
N ARG A 406 28.96 -12.12 7.88
CA ARG A 406 28.24 -11.76 6.64
C ARG A 406 27.67 -10.35 6.70
N PHE A 407 26.71 -10.13 7.60
CA PHE A 407 26.04 -8.85 7.76
C PHE A 407 25.41 -8.77 9.16
N ASN A 408 25.05 -7.55 9.55
CA ASN A 408 24.19 -7.30 10.70
C ASN A 408 22.90 -6.64 10.24
N LEU A 409 21.82 -6.92 10.95
CA LEU A 409 20.51 -6.35 10.70
C LEU A 409 19.87 -5.95 12.02
N PHE A 410 19.23 -4.78 12.03
CA PHE A 410 18.29 -4.45 13.08
C PHE A 410 17.03 -3.81 12.50
N ILE A 411 15.92 -4.03 13.19
CA ILE A 411 14.64 -3.37 12.93
C ILE A 411 14.24 -2.69 14.22
N LEU A 412 14.02 -1.38 14.18
CA LEU A 412 13.57 -0.61 15.33
C LEU A 412 12.33 0.21 15.00
N LYS A 413 11.51 0.44 16.01
CA LYS A 413 10.47 1.46 15.95
C LYS A 413 11.13 2.80 15.68
N PHE A 414 10.80 3.41 14.55
CA PHE A 414 11.45 4.64 14.11
C PHE A 414 10.60 5.85 14.43
N THR A 415 9.33 5.83 14.05
CA THR A 415 8.35 6.84 14.46
C THR A 415 7.13 6.17 15.08
N THR A 416 6.09 6.94 15.42
CA THR A 416 4.81 6.40 15.91
C THR A 416 4.17 5.46 14.88
N ASN A 417 4.35 5.77 13.59
CA ASN A 417 3.72 5.05 12.49
C ASN A 417 4.71 4.31 11.59
N THR A 418 6.00 4.25 11.92
CA THR A 418 7.00 3.59 11.08
C THR A 418 7.99 2.70 11.83
N TYR A 419 8.49 1.69 11.13
CA TYR A 419 9.69 0.94 11.49
C TYR A 419 10.79 1.26 10.49
N LEU A 420 12.04 1.25 10.96
CA LEU A 420 13.22 1.30 10.12
C LEU A 420 13.97 -0.02 10.26
N MET A 421 14.21 -0.67 9.13
CA MET A 421 15.14 -1.78 9.01
C MET A 421 16.46 -1.27 8.43
N VAL A 422 17.55 -1.71 9.03
CA VAL A 422 18.90 -1.34 8.66
C VAL A 422 19.72 -2.60 8.44
N VAL A 423 20.37 -2.71 7.29
CA VAL A 423 21.36 -3.74 6.96
C VAL A 423 22.73 -3.10 6.94
N LEU A 424 23.69 -3.70 7.64
CA LEU A 424 25.03 -3.19 7.83
C LEU A 424 26.04 -4.30 7.55
N PRO A 425 27.28 -3.96 7.16
CA PRO A 425 28.36 -4.93 7.15
C PRO A 425 28.65 -5.45 8.58
N PRO A 426 29.39 -6.55 8.73
CA PRO A 426 29.73 -7.12 10.03
C PRO A 426 30.56 -6.14 10.87
N GLY A 427 30.45 -6.25 12.20
CA GLY A 427 31.17 -5.38 13.15
C GLY A 427 30.27 -4.82 14.26
N GLU A 428 30.63 -5.10 15.51
CA GLU A 428 29.83 -4.72 16.69
C GLU A 428 29.87 -3.21 16.98
N ALA A 429 31.03 -2.58 16.83
CA ALA A 429 31.17 -1.13 17.02
C ALA A 429 30.31 -0.36 16.01
N ARG A 430 30.37 -0.72 14.72
CA ARG A 430 29.54 -0.14 13.66
C ARG A 430 28.05 -0.35 13.94
N PHE A 431 27.66 -1.56 14.31
CA PHE A 431 26.27 -1.88 14.64
C PHE A 431 25.72 -0.99 15.76
N ASN A 432 26.46 -0.85 16.86
CA ASN A 432 26.04 -0.05 18.01
C ASN A 432 26.01 1.45 17.68
N ALA A 433 26.99 1.95 16.92
CA ALA A 433 27.04 3.34 16.47
C ALA A 433 25.87 3.67 15.53
N ALA A 434 25.60 2.81 14.54
CA ALA A 434 24.47 2.96 13.63
C ALA A 434 23.13 2.97 14.37
N MET A 435 22.95 2.09 15.36
CA MET A 435 21.73 2.06 16.18
C MET A 435 21.52 3.37 16.97
N LEU A 436 22.59 3.93 17.57
CA LEU A 436 22.53 5.21 18.27
C LEU A 436 22.21 6.36 17.30
N ASN A 437 22.87 6.38 16.13
CA ASN A 437 22.63 7.37 15.10
C ASN A 437 21.19 7.32 14.58
N CYS A 438 20.62 6.12 14.42
CA CYS A 438 19.20 5.98 14.07
C CYS A 438 18.29 6.54 15.16
N GLN A 439 18.59 6.35 16.45
CA GLN A 439 17.79 6.93 17.54
C GLN A 439 17.80 8.46 17.51
N ILE A 440 18.95 9.07 17.23
CA ILE A 440 19.08 10.52 17.06
C ILE A 440 18.29 10.98 15.82
N ALA A 441 18.37 10.21 14.74
CA ALA A 441 17.72 10.54 13.47
C ALA A 441 16.18 10.59 13.58
N ILE A 442 15.56 9.89 14.54
CA ILE A 442 14.10 9.85 14.73
C ILE A 442 13.47 11.26 14.73
N GLU A 443 14.11 12.23 15.37
CA GLU A 443 13.65 13.63 15.42
C GLU A 443 13.41 14.21 14.01
N HIS A 444 14.33 13.92 13.07
CA HIS A 444 14.25 14.40 11.70
C HIS A 444 13.15 13.72 10.86
N PHE A 445 12.58 12.62 11.35
CA PHE A 445 11.51 11.86 10.68
C PHE A 445 10.15 12.01 11.36
N LYS A 446 10.04 12.78 12.46
CA LYS A 446 8.75 13.00 13.16
C LYS A 446 7.68 13.65 12.28
N PHE A 447 8.05 14.34 11.20
CA PHE A 447 7.09 14.86 10.22
C PHE A 447 6.25 13.75 9.56
N LEU A 448 6.71 12.49 9.60
CA LEU A 448 5.96 11.31 9.18
C LEU A 448 4.81 10.93 10.11
N ASP A 449 4.72 11.51 11.30
CA ASP A 449 3.62 11.24 12.24
C ASP A 449 2.56 12.36 12.25
N GLY A 450 2.92 13.56 11.77
CA GLY A 450 2.11 14.77 11.83
C GLY A 450 1.43 15.15 10.51
N PRO A 451 0.33 15.94 10.54
CA PRO A 451 -0.25 16.49 9.33
C PRO A 451 0.79 17.34 8.58
N ALA A 452 0.80 17.22 7.24
CA ALA A 452 1.80 17.81 6.33
C ALA A 452 2.06 19.33 6.51
N THR A 453 1.17 20.04 7.21
CA THR A 453 1.24 21.47 7.49
C THR A 453 2.44 21.92 8.32
N LEU A 454 3.08 21.04 9.11
CA LEU A 454 4.27 21.42 9.89
C LEU A 454 5.59 21.21 9.15
N ALA A 455 5.61 20.38 8.10
CA ALA A 455 6.84 20.12 7.33
C ALA A 455 7.27 21.35 6.48
N ALA A 456 6.35 22.22 6.10
CA ALA A 456 6.64 23.43 5.34
C ALA A 456 7.22 24.59 6.18
N GLN A 457 7.19 24.49 7.51
CA GLN A 457 7.67 25.55 8.41
C GLN A 457 9.05 25.26 9.02
N GLY A 458 9.61 24.06 8.81
CA GLY A 458 10.85 23.62 9.45
C GLY A 458 12.14 23.80 8.63
N VAL A 459 12.10 24.47 7.47
CA VAL A 459 13.30 24.70 6.61
C VAL A 459 13.76 26.17 6.65
N ALA A 460 13.22 26.97 7.57
CA ALA A 460 13.66 28.33 7.82
C ALA A 460 14.10 28.49 9.29
N SER A 461 15.19 27.85 9.65
CA SER A 461 16.02 28.22 10.82
C SER A 461 17.41 27.65 10.69
#